data_AF-A0A1U7SYG2-F1
#
_entry.id   AF-A0A1U7SYG2-F1
#
_cell.length_a   1.000
_cell.length_b   1.000
_cell.length_c   1.000
_cell.angle_alpha   90.00
_cell.angle_beta   90.00
_cell.angle_gamma   90.00
#
_symmetry.space_group_name_H-M   'P 1'
#
loop_
_entity.id
_entity.type
_entity.pdbx_description
1 polymer ?
#
loop_
_entity_poly.entity_id
_entity_poly.type
_entity_poly.pdbx_seq_one_letter_code
_entity_poly.pdbx_strand_id
1 'polypeptide(L)'
;EAIRTVTAALKELYRAKLLPLEEHYRFGAFHSPALEDADFDGKPMVLVAGQYSTGKTSFIQYLLEQEVPGSRVGPEPTTDCFVAVMHGDAEGTVPGNALVVDPDKPFRKLNPFGNTFLN
;
A
#
# COMPACT_ATOMS: atom_id res chain seq x y z
N GLU A 1 0.60 -26.32 -20.03
CA GLU A 1 -0.70 -26.15 -19.35
C GLU A 1 -0.63 -24.86 -18.54
N ALA A 2 -1.49 -23.88 -18.82
CA ALA A 2 -1.43 -22.60 -18.12
C ALA A 2 -1.98 -22.79 -16.69
N ILE A 3 -1.16 -22.52 -15.68
CA ILE A 3 -1.58 -22.63 -14.28
C ILE A 3 -2.66 -21.57 -14.02
N ARG A 4 -3.92 -21.99 -13.96
CA ARG A 4 -5.02 -21.15 -13.46
C ARG A 4 -4.92 -21.05 -11.95
N THR A 5 -4.38 -19.95 -11.46
CA THR A 5 -4.33 -19.66 -10.02
C THR A 5 -5.66 -19.06 -9.55
N VAL A 6 -5.93 -19.17 -8.24
CA VAL A 6 -7.12 -18.57 -7.62
C VAL A 6 -7.14 -17.05 -7.84
N THR A 7 -5.98 -16.39 -7.73
CA THR A 7 -5.83 -14.95 -8.00
C THR A 7 -6.27 -14.58 -9.41
N ALA A 8 -5.84 -15.34 -10.43
CA ALA A 8 -6.25 -15.11 -11.82
C ALA A 8 -7.76 -15.28 -12.01
N ALA A 9 -8.35 -16.31 -11.38
CA ALA A 9 -9.79 -16.54 -11.46
C ALA A 9 -10.61 -15.42 -10.78
N LEU A 10 -10.16 -14.89 -9.65
CA LEU A 10 -10.80 -13.75 -8.97
C LEU A 10 -10.73 -12.48 -9.82
N LYS A 11 -9.58 -12.23 -10.46
CA LYS A 11 -9.37 -11.10 -11.37
C LYS A 11 -10.29 -11.19 -12.59
N GLU A 12 -10.41 -12.37 -13.20
CA GLU A 12 -11.36 -12.63 -14.29
C GLU A 12 -12.81 -12.40 -13.84
N LEU A 13 -13.18 -12.91 -12.65
CA LEU A 13 -14.54 -12.79 -12.12
C LEU A 13 -14.91 -11.33 -11.81
N TYR A 14 -14.00 -10.57 -11.19
CA TYR A 14 -14.19 -9.15 -10.90
C TYR A 14 -14.46 -8.36 -12.19
N ARG A 15 -13.60 -8.51 -13.19
CA ARG A 15 -13.72 -7.80 -14.47
C ARG A 15 -14.98 -8.18 -15.26
N ALA A 16 -15.37 -9.46 -15.20
CA ALA A 16 -16.52 -9.95 -15.97
C ALA A 16 -17.87 -9.68 -15.31
N LYS A 17 -17.92 -9.57 -13.97
CA LYS A 17 -19.20 -9.56 -13.22
C LYS A 17 -19.40 -8.34 -12.33
N LEU A 18 -18.36 -7.81 -11.70
CA LEU A 18 -18.47 -6.69 -10.75
C LEU A 18 -18.17 -5.35 -11.40
N LEU A 19 -17.06 -5.25 -12.14
CA LEU A 19 -16.63 -4.00 -12.77
C LEU A 19 -17.73 -3.33 -13.64
N PRO A 20 -18.49 -4.06 -14.50
CA PRO A 20 -19.54 -3.44 -15.29
C PRO A 20 -20.67 -2.84 -14.43
N LEU A 21 -20.94 -3.43 -13.26
CA LEU A 21 -21.96 -2.95 -12.32
C LEU A 21 -21.46 -1.71 -11.57
N GLU A 22 -20.20 -1.74 -11.11
CA GLU A 22 -19.55 -0.59 -10.47
C GLU A 22 -19.53 0.64 -11.38
N GLU A 23 -19.19 0.45 -12.65
CA GLU A 23 -19.17 1.53 -13.65
C GLU A 23 -20.58 2.05 -13.96
N HIS A 24 -21.56 1.16 -14.14
CA HIS A 24 -22.93 1.54 -14.46
C HIS A 24 -23.55 2.45 -13.40
N TYR A 25 -23.32 2.15 -12.11
CA TYR A 25 -23.83 2.95 -11.00
C TYR A 25 -22.86 3.98 -10.45
N ARG A 26 -21.69 4.17 -11.10
CA ARG A 26 -20.62 5.08 -10.65
C ARG A 26 -20.21 4.85 -9.20
N PHE A 27 -20.09 3.58 -8.78
CA PHE A 27 -19.74 3.18 -7.42
C PHE A 27 -18.46 3.86 -6.91
N GLY A 28 -17.47 4.04 -7.80
CA GLY A 28 -16.21 4.70 -7.48
C GLY A 28 -16.30 6.17 -7.10
N ALA A 29 -17.41 6.84 -7.41
CA ALA A 29 -17.64 8.21 -6.95
C ALA A 29 -18.15 8.29 -5.51
N PHE A 30 -18.61 7.17 -4.93
CA PHE A 30 -19.24 7.12 -3.61
C PHE A 30 -18.42 6.33 -2.59
N HIS A 31 -17.77 5.25 -3.03
CA HIS A 31 -17.15 4.28 -2.13
C HIS A 31 -15.68 4.05 -2.44
N SER A 32 -15.38 3.26 -3.46
CA SER A 32 -14.01 2.87 -3.78
C SER A 32 -13.80 2.78 -5.29
N PRO A 33 -12.65 3.25 -5.80
CA PRO A 33 -12.34 3.15 -7.21
C PRO A 33 -12.20 1.69 -7.64
N ALA A 34 -12.30 1.47 -8.95
CA ALA A 34 -12.12 0.14 -9.55
C ALA A 34 -10.80 -0.51 -9.10
N LEU A 35 -10.81 -1.83 -8.97
CA LEU A 35 -9.63 -2.60 -8.62
C LEU A 35 -8.69 -2.69 -9.82
N GLU A 36 -7.41 -2.51 -9.54
CA GLU A 36 -6.30 -2.62 -10.48
C GLU A 36 -5.57 -3.94 -10.27
N ASP A 37 -4.69 -4.29 -11.20
CA ASP A 37 -3.95 -5.56 -11.16
C ASP A 37 -3.05 -5.64 -9.93
N ALA A 38 -2.47 -4.51 -9.52
CA ALA A 38 -1.68 -4.39 -8.30
C ALA A 38 -2.46 -4.74 -7.00
N ASP A 39 -3.79 -4.64 -7.00
CA ASP A 39 -4.63 -5.03 -5.85
C ASP A 39 -4.73 -6.56 -5.70
N PHE A 40 -4.55 -7.31 -6.80
CA PHE A 40 -4.61 -8.78 -6.81
C PHE A 40 -3.22 -9.41 -6.73
N ASP A 41 -2.26 -8.82 -7.44
CA ASP A 41 -0.90 -9.35 -7.62
C ASP A 41 0.08 -8.81 -6.54
N GLY A 42 -0.38 -7.87 -5.71
CA GLY A 42 0.37 -7.27 -4.62
C GLY A 42 0.77 -8.25 -3.52
N LYS A 43 1.93 -8.03 -2.91
CA LYS A 43 2.36 -8.77 -1.71
C LYS A 43 1.44 -8.46 -0.53
N PRO A 44 1.17 -9.42 0.38
CA PRO A 44 0.37 -9.17 1.56
C PRO A 44 0.98 -8.05 2.41
N MET A 45 0.12 -7.18 2.94
CA MET A 45 0.52 -6.01 3.73
C MET A 45 0.06 -6.15 5.19
N VAL A 46 0.87 -5.67 6.12
CA VAL A 46 0.55 -5.59 7.55
C VAL A 46 0.58 -4.13 7.97
N LEU A 47 -0.52 -3.63 8.55
CA LEU A 47 -0.61 -2.28 9.10
C LEU A 47 -0.33 -2.31 10.60
N VAL A 48 0.72 -1.60 11.04
CA VAL A 48 1.06 -1.44 12.46
C VAL A 48 0.52 -0.10 12.96
N ALA A 49 -0.52 -0.15 13.80
CA ALA A 49 -1.18 1.04 14.37
C ALA A 49 -1.07 1.06 15.90
N GLY A 50 -1.04 2.26 16.49
CA GLY A 50 -0.90 2.46 17.93
C GLY A 50 -0.51 3.90 18.29
N GLN A 51 -0.69 4.26 19.56
CA GLN A 51 -0.39 5.61 20.06
C GLN A 51 1.09 5.97 19.95
N TYR A 52 1.44 7.23 20.22
CA TYR A 52 2.82 7.69 20.25
C TYR A 52 3.65 6.86 21.25
N SER A 53 4.90 6.57 20.88
CA SER A 53 5.88 5.90 21.74
C SER A 53 5.48 4.49 22.23
N THR A 54 4.53 3.82 21.57
CA THR A 54 4.16 2.41 21.87
C THR A 54 5.08 1.37 21.21
N GLY A 55 6.21 1.79 20.65
CA GLY A 55 7.21 0.88 20.06
C GLY A 55 6.89 0.35 18.66
N LYS A 56 6.03 1.00 17.87
CA LYS A 56 5.69 0.57 16.49
C LYS A 56 6.93 0.39 15.60
N THR A 57 7.80 1.40 15.57
CA THR A 57 9.03 1.37 14.79
C THR A 57 9.98 0.27 15.30
N SER A 58 10.11 0.15 16.61
CA SER A 58 10.91 -0.90 17.24
C SER A 58 10.37 -2.31 16.96
N PHE A 59 9.05 -2.47 16.86
CA PHE A 59 8.40 -3.74 16.49
C PHE A 59 8.76 -4.15 15.06
N ILE A 60 8.74 -3.19 14.11
CA ILE A 60 9.15 -3.45 12.73
C ILE A 60 10.64 -3.79 12.67
N GLN A 61 11.49 -3.03 13.34
CA GLN A 61 12.93 -3.31 13.42
C GLN A 61 13.22 -4.69 14.04
N TYR A 62 12.45 -5.08 15.06
CA TYR A 62 12.56 -6.39 15.68
C TYR A 62 12.21 -7.53 14.71
N LEU A 63 11.15 -7.38 13.91
CA LEU A 63 10.77 -8.38 12.91
C LEU A 63 11.77 -8.49 11.74
N LEU A 64 12.40 -7.38 11.38
CA LEU A 64 13.36 -7.33 10.27
C LEU A 64 14.79 -7.64 10.69
N GLU A 65 15.08 -7.61 11.99
CA GLU A 65 16.44 -7.65 12.56
C GLU A 65 17.40 -6.61 11.95
N GLN A 66 16.83 -5.52 11.42
CA GLN A 66 17.54 -4.46 10.70
C GLN A 66 16.87 -3.11 10.95
N GLU A 67 17.66 -2.03 10.92
CA GLU A 67 17.13 -0.66 10.97
C GLU A 67 16.38 -0.29 9.69
N VAL A 68 15.22 0.37 9.85
CA VAL A 68 14.41 0.87 8.73
C VAL A 68 14.97 2.22 8.27
N PRO A 69 15.38 2.37 7.00
CA PRO A 69 15.86 3.64 6.47
C PRO A 69 14.84 4.78 6.67
N GLY A 70 15.32 5.93 7.14
CA GLY A 70 14.47 7.11 7.38
C GLY A 70 13.62 7.07 8.66
N SER A 71 13.56 5.93 9.37
CA SER A 71 12.85 5.85 10.64
C SER A 71 13.79 6.18 11.80
N ARG A 72 13.50 7.24 12.56
CA ARG A 72 14.18 7.54 13.83
C ARG A 72 13.35 7.03 15.00
N VAL A 73 13.95 6.24 15.87
CA VAL A 73 13.36 5.86 17.16
C VAL A 73 13.83 6.88 18.19
N GLY A 74 12.90 7.66 18.74
CA GLY A 74 13.19 8.62 19.80
C GLY A 74 12.02 8.80 20.76
N PRO A 75 12.25 9.36 21.97
CA PRO A 75 11.21 9.59 22.98
C PRO A 75 10.21 10.69 22.56
N GLU A 76 10.60 11.56 21.64
CA GLU A 76 9.75 12.60 21.05
C GLU A 76 8.88 12.02 19.91
N PRO A 77 7.75 12.67 19.53
CA PRO A 77 6.96 12.25 18.37
C PRO A 77 7.84 12.29 17.11
N THR A 78 8.31 11.12 16.70
CA THR A 78 9.40 10.97 15.71
C THR A 78 8.92 10.42 14.37
N THR A 79 7.65 10.07 14.26
CA THR A 79 7.02 9.59 13.02
C THR A 79 5.69 10.31 12.83
N ASP A 80 5.71 11.38 12.04
CA ASP A 80 4.55 12.21 11.67
C ASP A 80 3.97 11.83 10.29
N CYS A 81 4.59 10.88 9.59
CA CYS A 81 4.18 10.43 8.27
C CYS A 81 3.92 8.90 8.21
N PHE A 82 3.25 8.45 7.15
CA PHE A 82 3.07 7.03 6.87
C PHE A 82 4.31 6.47 6.17
N VAL A 83 4.85 5.36 6.68
CA VAL A 83 6.02 4.68 6.10
C VAL A 83 5.61 3.30 5.58
N ALA A 84 5.77 3.07 4.28
CA ALA A 84 5.60 1.75 3.66
C ALA A 84 6.96 1.06 3.56
N VAL A 85 7.24 0.11 4.46
CA VAL A 85 8.47 -0.69 4.40
C VAL A 85 8.28 -1.82 3.41
N MET A 86 9.08 -1.83 2.35
CA MET A 86 8.98 -2.79 1.25
C MET A 86 10.37 -3.30 0.85
N HIS A 87 10.40 -4.46 0.20
CA HIS A 87 11.62 -4.95 -0.42
C HIS A 87 12.06 -4.05 -1.59
N GLY A 88 13.35 -3.77 -1.66
CA GLY A 88 14.06 -3.22 -2.82
C GLY A 88 15.44 -3.88 -2.96
N ASP A 89 16.02 -3.80 -4.16
CA ASP A 89 17.33 -4.39 -4.48
C ASP A 89 18.49 -3.67 -3.78
N ALA A 90 18.29 -2.39 -3.46
CA ALA A 90 19.22 -1.55 -2.72
C ALA A 90 18.49 -0.80 -1.61
N GLU A 91 19.21 -0.46 -0.54
CA GLU A 91 18.68 0.38 0.53
C GLU A 91 18.42 1.79 0.02
N GLY A 92 17.23 2.32 0.31
CA GLY A 92 16.83 3.64 -0.12
C GLY A 92 15.42 3.99 0.33
N THR A 93 15.04 5.24 0.07
CA THR A 93 13.70 5.76 0.34
C THR A 93 13.10 6.32 -0.94
N VAL A 94 11.78 6.18 -1.09
CA VAL A 94 11.01 6.73 -2.22
C VAL A 94 9.95 7.67 -1.65
N PRO A 95 9.89 8.95 -2.08
CA PRO A 95 8.88 9.89 -1.60
C PRO A 95 7.47 9.48 -2.06
N GLY A 96 6.44 9.83 -1.28
CA GLY A 96 5.05 9.45 -1.56
C GLY A 96 4.57 9.87 -2.94
N ASN A 97 4.95 11.07 -3.40
CA ASN A 97 4.61 11.56 -4.75
C ASN A 97 5.13 10.65 -5.88
N ALA A 98 6.30 10.03 -5.69
CA ALA A 98 6.84 9.07 -6.66
C ALA A 98 6.22 7.67 -6.49
N LEU A 99 5.87 7.30 -5.25
CA LEU A 99 5.25 6.01 -4.96
C LEU A 99 3.85 5.86 -5.58
N VAL A 100 3.04 6.93 -5.58
CA VAL A 100 1.65 6.88 -6.08
C VAL A 100 1.54 6.91 -7.60
N VAL A 101 2.63 7.11 -8.34
CA VAL A 101 2.62 7.04 -9.80
C VAL A 101 3.07 5.68 -10.35
N ASP A 102 3.65 4.83 -9.50
CA ASP A 102 4.11 3.49 -9.86
C ASP A 102 2.92 2.54 -10.10
N PRO A 103 2.73 1.99 -11.32
CA PRO A 103 1.64 1.05 -11.64
C PRO A 103 1.79 -0.32 -10.96
N ASP A 104 2.99 -0.70 -10.55
CA ASP A 104 3.26 -2.01 -9.97
C ASP A 104 3.09 -2.02 -8.44
N LYS A 105 2.69 -0.87 -7.86
CA LYS A 105 2.52 -0.69 -6.41
C LYS A 105 1.06 -0.38 -6.07
N PRO A 106 0.51 -0.96 -4.99
CA PRO A 106 -0.88 -0.79 -4.60
C PRO A 106 -1.15 0.55 -3.88
N PHE A 107 -0.48 1.64 -4.28
CA PHE A 107 -0.56 2.94 -3.60
C PHE A 107 -1.13 4.07 -4.47
N ARG A 108 -1.41 3.84 -5.75
CA ARG A 108 -1.98 4.86 -6.64
C ARG A 108 -3.25 5.50 -6.11
N LYS A 109 -4.06 4.70 -5.38
CA LYS A 109 -5.31 5.13 -4.75
C LYS A 109 -5.12 6.08 -3.56
N LEU A 110 -3.88 6.35 -3.14
CA LEU A 110 -3.55 7.36 -2.15
C LEU A 110 -3.41 8.78 -2.75
N ASN A 111 -3.29 8.89 -4.09
CA ASN A 111 -3.18 10.17 -4.78
C ASN A 111 -4.30 11.19 -4.45
N PRO A 112 -5.58 10.78 -4.27
CA PRO A 112 -6.65 11.71 -3.90
C PRO A 112 -6.48 12.40 -2.55
N PHE A 113 -5.67 11.87 -1.62
CA PHE A 113 -5.38 12.56 -0.34
C PHE A 113 -4.47 13.79 -0.52
N GLY A 114 -3.83 13.92 -1.69
CA GLY A 114 -3.08 15.10 -2.09
C GLY A 114 -1.73 15.27 -1.37
N ASN A 115 -1.03 16.35 -1.72
CA ASN A 115 0.36 16.60 -1.32
C ASN A 115 0.56 16.68 0.19
N THR A 116 -0.46 17.04 0.98
CA THR A 116 -0.34 17.08 2.45
C THR A 116 -0.14 15.69 3.05
N PHE A 117 -0.69 14.66 2.40
CA PHE A 117 -0.53 13.27 2.84
C PHE A 117 0.70 12.60 2.22
N LEU A 118 1.09 13.00 1.02
CA LEU A 118 2.15 12.36 0.24
C LEU A 118 3.56 12.91 0.50
N ASN A 119 3.67 14.00 1.26
CA ASN A 119 4.94 14.65 1.63
C ASN A 119 5.42 14.24 3.02
#